data_AF-A0A1C0YXR5-F1
#
_entry.id   AF-A0A1C0YXR5-F1
#
_cell.length_a   1.000
_cell.length_b   1.000
_cell.length_c   1.000
_cell.angle_alpha   90.00
_cell.angle_beta   90.00
_cell.angle_gamma   90.00
#
_symmetry.space_group_name_H-M   'P 1'
#
loop_
_entity.id
_entity.type
_entity.pdbx_description
1 polymer ?
#
loop_
_entity_poly.entity_id
_entity_poly.type
_entity_poly.pdbx_seq_one_letter_code
_entity_poly.pdbx_strand_id
1 'polypeptide(L)'
;MKIKDAKIRDLSRKMYEDELPPIKVILGHNGIGKTRFLKNEYDLDCGEKAYLSETYPILSKKFIEIIKELDLFEELTFIKVREKDLRMLAAMLGKRYKSIKYTIVSMNELEERYEAEDIMKIFGASIIEELNEYRSHVFYYIEVEDEYGFTYTSHEMGVGEYLIAVYFFMFNLEPEKKPIYYIDEPCNYLAPMSLRNYVKLLIYAAVNKNIQFVMTTNNYDLVDYLINFNAKIQLILKEQEEVIEVDTEKYTQIFRKEIFNDKGLLNKKVVFTEDQLAMDFLKDKVDSVLFVKTNGEANLTKVVDVIKLAGHAILNGVNIKCVYDGDQRSKIEENEWVSVLPFLNVEEEIFRLFEEEDPYFSEIETLERYQILSTIREEEIHDAYRRLKCILNKNDDEIVSYLQEKHKGWIDDFVASFKE
;
A
#
# COMPACT_ATOMS: atom_id res chain seq x y z
N MET A 1 14.72 -13.68 2.69
CA MET A 1 14.83 -13.53 1.22
C MET A 1 13.61 -12.73 0.79
N LYS A 2 13.74 -11.44 0.45
CA LYS A 2 12.64 -10.72 -0.21
C LYS A 2 12.29 -11.51 -1.47
N ILE A 3 11.04 -11.92 -1.70
CA ILE A 3 10.69 -12.38 -3.05
C ILE A 3 10.78 -11.15 -3.94
N LYS A 4 11.90 -11.05 -4.65
CA LYS A 4 12.20 -9.92 -5.52
C LYS A 4 11.14 -9.87 -6.61
N ASP A 5 10.74 -8.67 -6.97
CA ASP A 5 9.70 -8.44 -7.97
C ASP A 5 10.06 -9.10 -9.31
N ALA A 6 11.35 -9.10 -9.66
CA ALA A 6 11.87 -9.82 -10.83
C ALA A 6 11.49 -11.32 -10.81
N LYS A 7 11.68 -11.99 -9.67
CA LYS A 7 11.33 -13.41 -9.53
C LYS A 7 9.82 -13.64 -9.64
N ILE A 8 9.01 -12.72 -9.13
CA ILE A 8 7.54 -12.82 -9.27
C ILE A 8 7.14 -12.63 -10.73
N ARG A 9 7.73 -11.68 -11.46
CA ARG A 9 7.48 -11.51 -12.90
C ARG A 9 7.91 -12.73 -13.71
N ASP A 10 9.00 -13.40 -13.33
CA ASP A 10 9.39 -14.68 -13.93
C ASP A 10 8.33 -15.77 -13.68
N LEU A 11 7.78 -15.85 -12.47
CA LEU A 11 6.68 -16.78 -12.16
C LEU A 11 5.41 -16.43 -12.93
N SER A 12 5.06 -15.15 -13.04
CA SER A 12 3.91 -14.71 -13.84
C SER A 12 4.04 -15.14 -15.29
N ARG A 13 5.24 -15.06 -15.88
CA ARG A 13 5.51 -15.55 -17.24
C ARG A 13 5.22 -17.05 -17.38
N LYS A 14 5.63 -17.85 -16.37
CA LYS A 14 5.33 -19.28 -16.33
C LYS A 14 3.85 -19.61 -16.33
N MET A 15 2.99 -18.74 -15.79
CA MET A 15 1.54 -18.95 -15.87
C MET A 15 1.03 -19.01 -17.32
N TYR A 16 1.71 -18.31 -18.24
CA TYR A 16 1.40 -18.38 -19.67
C TYR A 16 2.09 -19.57 -20.33
N GLU A 17 3.39 -19.78 -20.06
CA GLU A 17 4.19 -20.87 -20.66
C GLU A 17 3.64 -22.26 -20.29
N ASP A 18 3.22 -22.44 -19.04
CA ASP A 18 2.69 -23.69 -18.51
C ASP A 18 1.15 -23.79 -18.66
N GLU A 19 0.54 -22.85 -19.40
CA GLU A 19 -0.92 -22.77 -19.64
C GLU A 19 -1.81 -22.83 -18.38
N LEU A 20 -1.30 -22.35 -17.24
CA LEU A 20 -2.04 -22.36 -15.96
C LEU A 20 -3.34 -21.54 -16.04
N PRO A 21 -4.37 -21.89 -15.26
CA PRO A 21 -5.60 -21.10 -15.20
C PRO A 21 -5.30 -19.66 -14.73
N PRO A 22 -6.01 -18.65 -15.26
CA PRO A 22 -5.88 -17.28 -14.78
C PRO A 22 -6.35 -17.15 -13.33
N ILE A 23 -5.76 -16.21 -12.60
CA ILE A 23 -6.34 -15.73 -11.34
C ILE A 23 -7.61 -14.95 -11.71
N LYS A 24 -8.77 -15.43 -11.28
CA LYS A 24 -10.05 -14.80 -11.57
C LYS A 24 -10.40 -13.78 -10.49
N VAL A 25 -10.75 -12.57 -10.90
CA VAL A 25 -11.15 -11.49 -9.99
C VAL A 25 -12.51 -10.94 -10.41
N ILE A 26 -13.49 -11.01 -9.51
CA ILE A 26 -14.84 -10.50 -9.67
C ILE A 26 -14.93 -9.14 -8.97
N LEU A 27 -15.12 -8.09 -9.75
CA LEU A 27 -15.15 -6.70 -9.36
C LEU A 27 -16.59 -6.17 -9.26
N GLY A 28 -16.76 -5.09 -8.52
CA GLY A 28 -18.03 -4.37 -8.39
C GLY A 28 -18.20 -3.73 -7.01
N HIS A 29 -19.12 -2.78 -6.90
CA HIS A 29 -19.38 -2.06 -5.66
C HIS A 29 -19.94 -2.98 -4.54
N ASN A 30 -19.88 -2.49 -3.31
CA ASN A 30 -20.48 -3.18 -2.17
C ASN A 30 -22.00 -3.33 -2.35
N GLY A 31 -22.54 -4.49 -2.00
CA GLY A 31 -23.97 -4.77 -2.12
C GLY A 31 -24.43 -5.22 -3.52
N ILE A 32 -23.56 -5.25 -4.54
CA ILE A 32 -23.94 -5.66 -5.91
C ILE A 32 -24.09 -7.18 -6.10
N GLY A 33 -23.92 -7.96 -5.03
CA GLY A 33 -24.10 -9.41 -5.05
C GLY A 33 -22.89 -10.21 -5.55
N LYS A 34 -21.66 -9.69 -5.48
CA LYS A 34 -20.43 -10.40 -5.90
C LYS A 34 -20.27 -11.76 -5.20
N THR A 35 -20.46 -11.78 -3.88
CA THR A 35 -20.41 -13.01 -3.07
C THR A 35 -21.48 -14.00 -3.52
N ARG A 36 -22.71 -13.53 -3.76
CA ARG A 36 -23.79 -14.40 -4.25
C ARG A 36 -23.48 -14.98 -5.62
N PHE A 37 -22.91 -14.18 -6.52
CA PHE A 37 -22.45 -14.63 -7.82
C PHE A 37 -21.32 -15.68 -7.68
N LEU A 38 -20.33 -15.42 -6.83
CA LEU A 38 -19.26 -16.38 -6.51
C LEU A 38 -19.82 -17.70 -5.97
N LYS A 39 -20.80 -17.65 -5.04
CA LYS A 39 -21.44 -18.84 -4.45
C LYS A 39 -22.24 -19.64 -5.48
N ASN A 40 -23.00 -18.95 -6.34
CA ASN A 40 -23.91 -19.58 -7.30
C ASN A 40 -23.19 -20.15 -8.54
N GLU A 41 -22.31 -19.36 -9.16
CA GLU A 41 -21.67 -19.72 -10.43
C GLU A 41 -20.72 -20.92 -10.28
N TYR A 42 -20.12 -21.05 -9.10
CA TYR A 42 -19.06 -22.02 -8.86
C TYR A 42 -19.49 -23.22 -8.02
N ASP A 43 -20.79 -23.32 -7.72
CA ASP A 43 -21.43 -24.42 -6.98
C ASP A 43 -20.57 -24.86 -5.79
N LEU A 44 -20.57 -24.01 -4.76
CA LEU A 44 -19.67 -24.14 -3.60
C LEU A 44 -20.05 -25.28 -2.64
N ASP A 45 -21.03 -26.12 -2.98
CA ASP A 45 -21.22 -27.42 -2.36
C ASP A 45 -20.12 -28.36 -2.86
N CYS A 46 -19.01 -28.54 -2.12
CA CYS A 46 -18.22 -29.81 -2.02
C CYS A 46 -16.80 -29.66 -1.45
N GLY A 47 -16.35 -30.71 -0.75
CA GLY A 47 -15.12 -30.83 0.03
C GLY A 47 -13.78 -30.70 -0.69
N GLU A 48 -13.71 -30.68 -2.03
CA GLU A 48 -12.46 -30.47 -2.79
C GLU A 48 -12.15 -28.99 -3.06
N LYS A 49 -13.08 -28.07 -2.78
CA LYS A 49 -12.92 -26.62 -2.96
C LYS A 49 -12.84 -25.91 -1.60
N ALA A 50 -12.06 -24.83 -1.50
CA ALA A 50 -11.99 -24.01 -0.29
C ALA A 50 -12.77 -22.72 -0.51
N TYR A 51 -13.74 -22.42 0.35
CA TYR A 51 -14.46 -21.14 0.33
C TYR A 51 -14.11 -20.33 1.59
N LEU A 52 -13.41 -19.23 1.39
CA LEU A 52 -13.01 -18.32 2.44
C LEU A 52 -13.80 -17.03 2.28
N SER A 53 -14.70 -16.75 3.20
CA SER A 53 -15.41 -15.46 3.21
C SER A 53 -14.53 -14.33 3.75
N GLU A 54 -15.02 -13.10 3.64
CA GLU A 54 -14.41 -11.94 4.29
C GLU A 54 -14.44 -12.04 5.83
N THR A 55 -15.39 -12.80 6.39
CA THR A 55 -15.56 -12.98 7.84
C THR A 55 -14.70 -14.12 8.38
N TYR A 56 -14.26 -15.06 7.54
CA TYR A 56 -13.46 -16.20 7.96
C TYR A 56 -12.24 -15.82 8.82
N PRO A 57 -11.43 -14.80 8.50
CA PRO A 57 -10.30 -14.42 9.34
C PRO A 57 -10.71 -13.91 10.73
N ILE A 58 -11.82 -13.18 10.81
CA ILE A 58 -12.37 -12.64 12.06
C ILE A 58 -12.92 -13.79 12.91
N LEU A 59 -13.69 -14.68 12.28
CA LEU A 59 -14.25 -15.86 12.93
C LEU A 59 -13.15 -16.82 13.38
N SER A 60 -12.10 -17.00 12.58
CA SER A 60 -10.93 -17.79 12.92
C SER A 60 -10.23 -17.22 14.16
N LYS A 61 -10.05 -15.90 14.24
CA LYS A 61 -9.45 -15.28 15.43
C LYS A 61 -10.32 -15.48 16.69
N LYS A 62 -11.64 -15.25 16.58
CA LYS A 62 -12.59 -15.48 17.68
C LYS A 62 -12.65 -16.95 18.10
N PHE A 63 -12.63 -17.85 17.13
CA PHE A 63 -12.61 -19.29 17.36
C PHE A 63 -11.41 -19.67 18.23
N ILE A 64 -10.23 -19.21 17.82
CA ILE A 64 -8.98 -19.45 18.53
C ILE A 64 -8.96 -18.80 19.93
N GLU A 65 -9.57 -17.61 20.12
CA GLU A 65 -9.78 -17.00 21.45
C GLU A 65 -10.54 -17.93 22.39
N ILE A 66 -11.60 -18.54 21.90
CA ILE A 66 -12.41 -19.46 22.67
C ILE A 66 -11.66 -20.76 22.99
N ILE A 67 -10.94 -21.34 22.01
CA ILE A 67 -10.09 -22.52 22.24
C ILE A 67 -9.10 -22.25 23.40
N LYS A 68 -8.58 -21.02 23.50
CA LYS A 68 -7.65 -20.64 24.58
C LYS A 68 -8.32 -20.60 25.94
N GLU A 69 -9.52 -20.03 26.02
CA GLU A 69 -10.27 -19.95 27.27
C GLU A 69 -10.63 -21.33 27.82
N LEU A 70 -10.75 -22.33 26.94
CA LEU A 70 -10.98 -23.73 27.29
C LEU A 70 -9.70 -24.50 27.61
N ASP A 71 -8.54 -23.84 27.57
CA ASP A 71 -7.20 -24.41 27.84
C ASP A 71 -6.85 -25.63 26.97
N LEU A 72 -7.37 -25.66 25.74
CA LEU A 72 -7.23 -26.79 24.83
C LEU A 72 -5.87 -26.87 24.14
N PHE A 73 -5.01 -25.87 24.34
CA PHE A 73 -3.71 -25.79 23.66
C PHE A 73 -2.63 -26.68 24.28
N GLU A 74 -2.75 -27.07 25.55
CA GLU A 74 -1.73 -27.90 26.22
C GLU A 74 -1.57 -29.28 25.55
N GLU A 75 -2.61 -29.76 24.86
CA GLU A 75 -2.64 -31.05 24.18
C GLU A 75 -2.29 -30.97 22.68
N LEU A 76 -2.13 -29.76 22.12
CA LEU A 76 -1.94 -29.57 20.69
C LEU A 76 -0.46 -29.61 20.28
N THR A 77 -0.19 -30.26 19.14
CA THR A 77 1.17 -30.41 18.63
C THR A 77 1.54 -29.22 17.74
N PHE A 78 2.52 -28.44 18.20
CA PHE A 78 3.03 -27.30 17.44
C PHE A 78 4.01 -27.71 16.34
N ILE A 79 3.74 -27.22 15.13
CA ILE A 79 4.60 -27.36 13.96
C ILE A 79 5.47 -26.11 13.84
N LYS A 80 6.80 -26.30 13.88
CA LYS A 80 7.75 -25.21 13.65
C LYS A 80 7.86 -24.89 12.16
N VAL A 81 7.70 -23.63 11.80
CA VAL A 81 7.90 -23.15 10.42
C VAL A 81 9.38 -23.29 10.05
N ARG A 82 9.66 -23.95 8.93
CA ARG A 82 11.03 -24.13 8.42
C ARG A 82 11.66 -22.78 8.08
N GLU A 83 12.96 -22.64 8.24
CA GLU A 83 13.68 -21.37 8.04
C GLU A 83 13.47 -20.74 6.65
N LYS A 84 13.36 -21.55 5.59
CA LYS A 84 13.07 -21.05 4.24
C LYS A 84 11.68 -20.41 4.14
N ASP A 85 10.70 -21.00 4.81
CA ASP A 85 9.29 -20.59 4.81
C ASP A 85 9.10 -19.39 5.75
N LEU A 86 9.78 -19.40 6.90
CA LEU A 86 9.86 -18.27 7.84
C LEU A 86 10.37 -17.01 7.15
N ARG A 87 11.45 -17.13 6.35
CA ARG A 87 12.01 -16.00 5.60
C ARG A 87 11.05 -15.44 4.53
N MET A 88 10.13 -16.27 4.03
CA MET A 88 9.11 -15.85 3.07
C MET A 88 7.96 -15.15 3.79
N LEU A 89 7.45 -15.75 4.86
CA LEU A 89 6.41 -15.15 5.71
C LEU A 89 6.85 -13.81 6.32
N ALA A 90 8.08 -13.73 6.84
CA ALA A 90 8.70 -12.49 7.31
C ALA A 90 8.72 -11.40 6.23
N ALA A 91 9.13 -11.76 5.01
CA ALA A 91 9.14 -10.83 3.89
C ALA A 91 7.73 -10.35 3.52
N MET A 92 6.72 -11.22 3.65
CA MET A 92 5.32 -10.86 3.38
C MET A 92 4.73 -9.92 4.43
N LEU A 93 5.03 -10.17 5.70
CA LEU A 93 4.55 -9.38 6.83
C LEU A 93 5.35 -8.08 7.03
N GLY A 94 6.45 -7.89 6.31
CA GLY A 94 7.35 -6.74 6.51
C GLY A 94 8.02 -6.73 7.88
N LYS A 95 8.02 -7.87 8.57
CA LYS A 95 8.54 -8.07 9.93
C LYS A 95 9.67 -9.09 9.92
N ARG A 96 10.49 -9.09 10.96
CA ARG A 96 11.55 -10.08 11.15
C ARG A 96 11.21 -10.96 12.33
N TYR A 97 11.25 -12.27 12.08
CA TYR A 97 10.90 -13.28 13.06
C TYR A 97 12.11 -14.19 13.29
N LYS A 98 12.34 -14.51 14.56
CA LYS A 98 13.30 -15.52 14.97
C LYS A 98 12.70 -16.91 14.86
N SER A 99 11.44 -17.08 15.29
CA SER A 99 10.71 -18.32 15.08
C SER A 99 9.20 -18.10 14.95
N ILE A 100 8.55 -18.96 14.17
CA ILE A 100 7.09 -19.08 14.14
C ILE A 100 6.77 -20.55 14.32
N LYS A 101 5.80 -20.84 15.19
CA LYS A 101 5.17 -22.14 15.33
C LYS A 101 3.67 -21.96 15.11
N TYR A 102 3.01 -23.01 14.64
CA TYR A 102 1.57 -23.00 14.51
C TYR A 102 1.01 -24.37 14.86
N THR A 103 -0.25 -24.39 15.27
CA THR A 103 -1.06 -25.61 15.31
C THR A 103 -2.32 -25.38 14.50
N ILE A 104 -2.86 -26.47 13.97
CA ILE A 104 -4.16 -26.49 13.31
C ILE A 104 -5.19 -26.89 14.37
N VAL A 105 -6.36 -26.25 14.31
CA VAL A 105 -7.53 -26.59 15.13
C VAL A 105 -8.70 -26.75 14.19
N SER A 106 -9.51 -27.79 14.37
CA SER A 106 -10.73 -28.01 13.60
C SER A 106 -11.98 -28.01 14.48
N MET A 107 -13.13 -27.66 13.90
CA MET A 107 -14.42 -27.78 14.60
C MET A 107 -14.73 -29.24 14.95
N ASN A 108 -14.33 -30.20 14.11
CA ASN A 108 -14.57 -31.62 14.36
C ASN A 108 -13.86 -32.10 15.63
N GLU A 109 -12.61 -31.69 15.85
CA GLU A 109 -11.86 -32.03 17.07
C GLU A 109 -12.50 -31.46 18.35
N LEU A 110 -13.17 -30.31 18.25
CA LEU A 110 -13.95 -29.75 19.35
C LEU A 110 -15.22 -30.57 19.62
N GLU A 111 -15.97 -30.88 18.57
CA GLU A 111 -17.23 -31.64 18.69
C GLU A 111 -17.01 -33.07 19.18
N GLU A 112 -15.84 -33.66 18.93
CA GLU A 112 -15.45 -34.96 19.50
C GLU A 112 -15.18 -34.89 21.02
N ARG A 113 -14.82 -33.71 21.54
CA ARG A 113 -14.40 -33.51 22.93
C ARG A 113 -15.49 -32.93 23.82
N TYR A 114 -16.44 -32.19 23.25
CA TYR A 114 -17.48 -31.47 23.98
C TYR A 114 -18.86 -31.68 23.40
N GLU A 115 -19.84 -31.79 24.28
CA GLU A 115 -21.25 -31.83 23.90
C GLU A 115 -21.67 -30.51 23.23
N ALA A 116 -22.57 -30.60 22.24
CA ALA A 116 -23.02 -29.45 21.46
C ALA A 116 -23.62 -28.33 22.33
N GLU A 117 -24.25 -28.67 23.45
CA GLU A 117 -24.80 -27.71 24.41
C GLU A 117 -23.73 -26.86 25.10
N ASP A 118 -22.56 -27.44 25.38
CA ASP A 118 -21.46 -26.72 26.01
C ASP A 118 -20.74 -25.83 24.99
N ILE A 119 -20.53 -26.33 23.77
CA ILE A 119 -20.08 -25.51 22.64
C ILE A 119 -21.05 -24.33 22.43
N MET A 120 -22.37 -24.56 22.47
CA MET A 120 -23.39 -23.51 22.40
C MET A 120 -23.32 -22.47 23.52
N LYS A 121 -23.06 -22.89 24.77
CA LYS A 121 -22.89 -21.93 25.87
C LYS A 121 -21.67 -21.05 25.70
N ILE A 122 -20.60 -21.59 25.11
CA ILE A 122 -19.32 -20.90 24.96
C ILE A 122 -19.35 -19.95 23.74
N PHE A 123 -19.74 -20.46 22.58
CA PHE A 123 -19.76 -19.69 21.33
C PHE A 123 -21.01 -18.82 21.19
N GLY A 124 -22.13 -19.21 21.80
CA GLY A 124 -23.43 -18.61 21.52
C GLY A 124 -24.01 -19.08 20.17
N ALA A 125 -25.34 -19.04 20.05
CA ALA A 125 -26.04 -19.58 18.89
C ALA A 125 -25.65 -18.92 17.55
N SER A 126 -25.43 -17.60 17.56
CA SER A 126 -25.10 -16.86 16.33
C SER A 126 -23.71 -17.21 15.78
N ILE A 127 -22.69 -17.34 16.66
CA ILE A 127 -21.33 -17.66 16.22
C ILE A 127 -21.26 -19.10 15.72
N ILE A 128 -21.99 -20.03 16.34
CA ILE A 128 -22.06 -21.41 15.85
C ILE A 128 -22.70 -21.49 14.47
N GLU A 129 -23.77 -20.74 14.23
CA GLU A 129 -24.40 -20.69 12.91
C GLU A 129 -23.40 -20.22 11.84
N GLU A 130 -22.60 -19.18 12.15
CA GLU A 130 -21.53 -18.70 11.27
C GLU A 130 -20.37 -19.70 11.12
N LEU A 131 -19.93 -20.34 12.21
CA LEU A 131 -18.87 -21.35 12.18
C LEU A 131 -19.29 -22.64 11.48
N ASN A 132 -20.59 -22.95 11.45
CA ASN A 132 -21.13 -24.09 10.74
C ASN A 132 -20.83 -24.02 9.24
N GLU A 133 -20.80 -22.80 8.65
CA GLU A 133 -20.37 -22.60 7.26
C GLU A 133 -18.90 -23.00 7.03
N TYR A 134 -18.09 -22.99 8.09
CA TYR A 134 -16.66 -23.28 8.06
C TYR A 134 -16.29 -24.61 8.71
N ARG A 135 -17.24 -25.53 8.98
CA ARG A 135 -16.96 -26.84 9.60
C ARG A 135 -15.87 -27.65 8.90
N SER A 136 -15.78 -27.55 7.57
CA SER A 136 -14.78 -28.25 6.76
C SER A 136 -13.45 -27.50 6.63
N HIS A 137 -13.32 -26.34 7.29
CA HIS A 137 -12.11 -25.53 7.29
C HIS A 137 -11.26 -25.81 8.52
N VAL A 138 -9.97 -25.59 8.35
CA VAL A 138 -8.97 -25.61 9.40
C VAL A 138 -8.78 -24.19 9.93
N PHE A 139 -8.45 -24.06 11.22
CA PHE A 139 -8.14 -22.79 11.87
C PHE A 139 -6.71 -22.83 12.40
N TYR A 140 -6.04 -21.68 12.47
CA TYR A 140 -4.63 -21.64 12.87
C TYR A 140 -4.44 -20.86 14.17
N TYR A 141 -3.81 -21.50 15.14
CA TYR A 141 -3.19 -20.81 16.27
C TYR A 141 -1.70 -20.65 15.99
N ILE A 142 -1.18 -19.44 16.18
CA ILE A 142 0.18 -19.07 15.78
C ILE A 142 0.90 -18.52 16.99
N GLU A 143 2.12 -19.01 17.22
CA GLU A 143 3.07 -18.46 18.18
C GLU A 143 4.27 -17.88 17.44
N VAL A 144 4.64 -16.67 17.81
CA VAL A 144 5.70 -15.90 17.17
C VAL A 144 6.73 -15.50 18.21
N GLU A 145 8.00 -15.65 17.86
CA GLU A 145 9.12 -15.00 18.52
C GLU A 145 9.79 -14.07 17.49
N ASP A 146 9.81 -12.78 17.79
CA ASP A 146 10.42 -11.78 16.91
C ASP A 146 11.96 -11.78 16.98
N GLU A 147 12.62 -10.96 16.17
CA GLU A 147 14.10 -10.88 16.18
C GLU A 147 14.69 -10.35 17.50
N TYR A 148 13.91 -9.65 18.32
CA TYR A 148 14.30 -9.08 19.61
C TYR A 148 14.01 -10.03 20.78
N GLY A 149 13.39 -11.18 20.53
CA GLY A 149 13.02 -12.16 21.54
C GLY A 149 11.67 -11.90 22.22
N PHE A 150 10.87 -10.96 21.71
CA PHE A 150 9.50 -10.77 22.18
C PHE A 150 8.60 -11.88 21.62
N THR A 151 7.80 -12.48 22.49
CA THR A 151 6.90 -13.58 22.14
C THR A 151 5.46 -13.13 22.21
N TYR A 152 4.68 -13.48 21.19
CA TYR A 152 3.26 -13.22 21.11
C TYR A 152 2.55 -14.26 20.26
N THR A 153 1.22 -14.22 20.24
CA THR A 153 0.38 -15.25 19.64
C THR A 153 -0.64 -14.64 18.69
N SER A 154 -1.48 -15.47 18.05
CA SER A 154 -2.57 -15.00 17.19
C SER A 154 -3.57 -14.07 17.88
N HIS A 155 -3.62 -14.03 19.21
CA HIS A 155 -4.45 -13.07 19.96
C HIS A 155 -3.93 -11.64 19.83
N GLU A 156 -2.63 -11.46 20.01
CA GLU A 156 -1.98 -10.15 19.94
C GLU A 156 -1.71 -9.72 18.49
N MET A 157 -1.79 -10.64 17.51
CA MET A 157 -1.67 -10.31 16.10
C MET A 157 -2.81 -9.37 15.64
N GLY A 158 -2.44 -8.33 14.90
CA GLY A 158 -3.40 -7.53 14.16
C GLY A 158 -4.11 -8.39 13.10
N VAL A 159 -5.37 -8.07 12.79
CA VAL A 159 -6.21 -8.86 11.86
C VAL A 159 -5.52 -9.09 10.51
N GLY A 160 -4.89 -8.06 9.94
CA GLY A 160 -4.15 -8.18 8.68
C GLY A 160 -2.87 -9.03 8.78
N GLU A 161 -2.17 -9.00 9.92
CA GLU A 161 -0.99 -9.85 10.14
C GLU A 161 -1.41 -11.32 10.23
N TYR A 162 -2.47 -11.59 11.00
CA TYR A 162 -3.05 -12.92 11.12
C TYR A 162 -3.53 -13.45 9.77
N LEU A 163 -4.26 -12.62 9.01
CA LEU A 163 -4.78 -12.97 7.69
C LEU A 163 -3.69 -13.44 6.72
N ILE A 164 -2.59 -12.70 6.62
CA ILE A 164 -1.47 -13.05 5.74
C ILE A 164 -0.81 -14.35 6.19
N ALA A 165 -0.66 -14.56 7.50
CA ALA A 165 -0.09 -15.79 8.03
C ALA A 165 -0.99 -17.00 7.73
N VAL A 166 -2.31 -16.87 7.90
CA VAL A 166 -3.29 -17.90 7.54
C VAL A 166 -3.21 -18.23 6.04
N TYR A 167 -3.27 -17.24 5.16
CA TYR A 167 -3.11 -17.47 3.72
C TYR A 167 -1.78 -18.12 3.38
N PHE A 168 -0.70 -17.73 4.06
CA PHE A 168 0.59 -18.39 3.88
C PHE A 168 0.53 -19.87 4.25
N PHE A 169 -0.05 -20.22 5.39
CA PHE A 169 -0.17 -21.62 5.81
C PHE A 169 -1.01 -22.43 4.83
N MET A 170 -2.20 -21.95 4.50
CA MET A 170 -3.11 -22.59 3.56
C MET A 170 -2.47 -22.78 2.17
N PHE A 171 -1.88 -21.71 1.61
CA PHE A 171 -1.41 -21.76 0.22
C PHE A 171 -0.02 -22.38 0.08
N ASN A 172 0.81 -22.40 1.12
CA ASN A 172 2.20 -22.86 1.00
C ASN A 172 2.50 -24.17 1.75
N LEU A 173 1.92 -24.37 2.93
CA LEU A 173 2.39 -25.39 3.88
C LEU A 173 1.48 -26.61 4.04
N GLU A 174 0.19 -26.53 3.71
CA GLU A 174 -0.69 -27.68 3.91
C GLU A 174 -0.52 -28.81 2.85
N PRO A 175 -0.43 -30.08 3.29
CA PRO A 175 -0.09 -31.23 2.45
C PRO A 175 -1.25 -31.87 1.68
N GLU A 176 -2.51 -31.52 1.95
CA GLU A 176 -3.70 -32.04 1.25
C GLU A 176 -4.42 -30.87 0.55
N LYS A 177 -4.12 -30.61 -0.72
CA LYS A 177 -4.54 -29.35 -1.35
C LYS A 177 -5.83 -29.46 -2.12
N LYS A 178 -6.76 -28.59 -1.73
CA LYS A 178 -7.88 -28.15 -2.55
C LYS A 178 -7.32 -27.42 -3.79
N PRO A 179 -7.62 -27.86 -5.03
CA PRO A 179 -7.10 -27.23 -6.24
C PRO A 179 -7.61 -25.82 -6.47
N ILE A 180 -8.72 -25.42 -5.82
CA ILE A 180 -9.39 -24.14 -6.07
C ILE A 180 -9.76 -23.47 -4.75
N TYR A 181 -9.37 -22.20 -4.63
CA TYR A 181 -9.77 -21.30 -3.55
C TYR A 181 -10.70 -20.21 -4.07
N TYR A 182 -11.84 -20.07 -3.40
CA TYR A 182 -12.82 -19.03 -3.58
C TYR A 182 -12.70 -18.07 -2.39
N ILE A 183 -12.30 -16.82 -2.62
CA ILE A 183 -11.99 -15.88 -1.54
C ILE A 183 -12.80 -14.60 -1.68
N ASP A 184 -13.63 -14.30 -0.68
CA ASP A 184 -14.45 -13.08 -0.65
C ASP A 184 -13.68 -11.93 0.00
N GLU A 185 -13.51 -10.82 -0.71
CA GLU A 185 -12.82 -9.60 -0.26
C GLU A 185 -11.49 -9.85 0.51
N PRO A 186 -10.49 -10.53 -0.10
CA PRO A 186 -9.24 -10.94 0.56
C PRO A 186 -8.36 -9.77 1.04
N CYS A 187 -8.69 -8.55 0.60
CA CYS A 187 -7.93 -7.33 0.83
C CYS A 187 -8.40 -6.58 2.07
N ASN A 188 -9.56 -6.92 2.62
CA ASN A 188 -10.06 -6.28 3.82
C ASN A 188 -9.00 -6.45 4.92
N TYR A 189 -8.66 -5.35 5.61
CA TYR A 189 -7.65 -5.30 6.67
C TYR A 189 -6.16 -5.34 6.25
N LEU A 190 -5.84 -5.38 4.94
CA LEU A 190 -4.47 -5.35 4.47
C LEU A 190 -3.97 -3.92 4.21
N ALA A 191 -2.82 -3.56 4.81
CA ALA A 191 -2.09 -2.36 4.42
C ALA A 191 -1.51 -2.50 2.98
N PRO A 192 -1.22 -1.40 2.26
CA PRO A 192 -0.75 -1.48 0.87
C PRO A 192 0.48 -2.37 0.65
N MET A 193 1.47 -2.31 1.55
CA MET A 193 2.65 -3.20 1.50
C MET A 193 2.28 -4.68 1.68
N SER A 194 1.35 -4.97 2.58
CA SER A 194 0.84 -6.31 2.82
C SER A 194 0.05 -6.84 1.64
N LEU A 195 -0.79 -6.00 1.03
CA LEU A 195 -1.57 -6.35 -0.16
C LEU A 195 -0.65 -6.73 -1.33
N ARG A 196 0.39 -5.94 -1.57
CA ARG A 196 1.41 -6.25 -2.57
C ARG A 196 2.05 -7.62 -2.34
N ASN A 197 2.40 -7.92 -1.10
CA ASN A 197 3.02 -9.19 -0.74
C ASN A 197 2.04 -10.37 -0.79
N TYR A 198 0.77 -10.15 -0.48
CA TYR A 198 -0.30 -11.11 -0.69
C TYR A 198 -0.43 -11.49 -2.16
N VAL A 199 -0.43 -10.52 -3.08
CA VAL A 199 -0.43 -10.77 -4.53
C VAL A 199 0.77 -11.61 -4.97
N LYS A 200 1.96 -11.37 -4.41
CA LYS A 200 3.14 -12.21 -4.67
C LYS A 200 2.93 -13.66 -4.24
N LEU A 201 2.28 -13.88 -3.09
CA LEU A 201 1.96 -15.23 -2.62
C LEU A 201 0.95 -15.92 -3.53
N LEU A 202 -0.08 -15.21 -4.00
CA LEU A 202 -1.05 -15.75 -4.97
C LEU A 202 -0.35 -16.25 -6.23
N ILE A 203 0.50 -15.43 -6.84
CA ILE A 203 1.26 -15.81 -8.05
C ILE A 203 2.19 -16.99 -7.75
N TYR A 204 2.91 -16.95 -6.62
CA TYR A 204 3.80 -18.03 -6.22
C TYR A 204 3.05 -19.35 -6.03
N ALA A 205 1.89 -19.32 -5.38
CA ALA A 205 1.07 -20.47 -5.10
C ALA A 205 0.40 -21.02 -6.37
N ALA A 206 -0.10 -20.15 -7.24
CA ALA A 206 -0.66 -20.55 -8.53
C ALA A 206 0.35 -21.36 -9.35
N VAL A 207 1.59 -20.90 -9.43
CA VAL A 207 2.64 -21.57 -10.21
C VAL A 207 3.23 -22.78 -9.50
N ASN A 208 3.70 -22.64 -8.27
CA ASN A 208 4.49 -23.69 -7.61
C ASN A 208 3.64 -24.73 -6.88
N LYS A 209 2.36 -24.43 -6.66
CA LYS A 209 1.43 -25.29 -5.93
C LYS A 209 0.20 -25.68 -6.76
N ASN A 210 0.11 -25.20 -8.02
CA ASN A 210 -0.99 -25.45 -8.94
C ASN A 210 -2.36 -25.11 -8.32
N ILE A 211 -2.44 -23.97 -7.63
CA ILE A 211 -3.67 -23.49 -7.00
C ILE A 211 -4.39 -22.52 -7.92
N GLN A 212 -5.67 -22.76 -8.17
CA GLN A 212 -6.54 -21.81 -8.84
C GLN A 212 -7.19 -20.88 -7.82
N PHE A 213 -7.21 -19.58 -8.14
CA PHE A 213 -7.85 -18.57 -7.31
C PHE A 213 -9.02 -17.93 -8.05
N VAL A 214 -10.16 -17.83 -7.36
CA VAL A 214 -11.32 -17.06 -7.76
C VAL A 214 -11.66 -16.15 -6.59
N MET A 215 -11.60 -14.84 -6.81
CA MET A 215 -11.76 -13.88 -5.71
C MET A 215 -12.79 -12.84 -6.08
N THR A 216 -13.51 -12.31 -5.10
CA THR A 216 -14.25 -11.06 -5.25
C THR A 216 -13.43 -9.95 -4.63
N THR A 217 -13.49 -8.74 -5.19
CA THR A 217 -13.02 -7.58 -4.46
C THR A 217 -13.65 -6.27 -4.91
N ASN A 218 -13.70 -5.28 -4.02
CA ASN A 218 -13.89 -3.87 -4.34
C ASN A 218 -12.57 -3.08 -4.36
N ASN A 219 -11.44 -3.73 -4.02
CA ASN A 219 -10.15 -3.09 -3.88
C ASN A 219 -9.35 -3.21 -5.18
N TYR A 220 -9.30 -2.10 -5.91
CA TYR A 220 -8.63 -1.99 -7.21
C TYR A 220 -7.11 -2.19 -7.13
N ASP A 221 -6.48 -1.86 -6.00
CA ASP A 221 -5.03 -2.03 -5.82
C ASP A 221 -4.61 -3.51 -6.00
N LEU A 222 -5.48 -4.47 -5.65
CA LEU A 222 -5.19 -5.90 -5.86
C LEU A 222 -5.01 -6.20 -7.35
N VAL A 223 -5.91 -5.69 -8.19
CA VAL A 223 -5.87 -5.90 -9.64
C VAL A 223 -4.65 -5.19 -10.22
N ASP A 224 -4.37 -3.98 -9.77
CA ASP A 224 -3.24 -3.19 -10.26
C ASP A 224 -1.90 -3.86 -9.93
N TYR A 225 -1.76 -4.44 -8.74
CA TYR A 225 -0.57 -5.25 -8.42
C TYR A 225 -0.46 -6.50 -9.30
N LEU A 226 -1.56 -7.19 -9.59
CA LEU A 226 -1.55 -8.36 -10.49
C LEU A 226 -1.09 -7.96 -11.90
N ILE A 227 -1.61 -6.84 -12.43
CA ILE A 227 -1.21 -6.26 -13.71
C ILE A 227 0.27 -5.87 -13.68
N ASN A 228 0.73 -5.18 -12.64
CA ASN A 228 2.12 -4.73 -12.47
C ASN A 228 3.14 -5.89 -12.40
N PHE A 229 2.70 -7.06 -11.96
CA PHE A 229 3.49 -8.29 -11.97
C PHE A 229 3.32 -9.11 -13.26
N ASN A 230 2.55 -8.62 -14.24
CA ASN A 230 2.19 -9.31 -15.48
C ASN A 230 1.56 -10.69 -15.24
N ALA A 231 0.77 -10.83 -14.18
CA ALA A 231 0.10 -12.09 -13.87
C ALA A 231 -1.00 -12.39 -14.90
N LYS A 232 -1.20 -13.68 -15.20
CA LYS A 232 -2.34 -14.12 -16.01
C LYS A 232 -3.63 -13.98 -15.20
N ILE A 233 -4.46 -13.01 -15.57
CA ILE A 233 -5.70 -12.67 -14.85
C ILE A 233 -6.92 -12.74 -15.76
N GLN A 234 -8.07 -13.00 -15.16
CA GLN A 234 -9.39 -12.87 -15.79
C GLN A 234 -10.21 -11.93 -14.91
N LEU A 235 -10.64 -10.79 -15.46
CA LEU A 235 -11.44 -9.81 -14.72
C LEU A 235 -12.90 -9.93 -15.13
N ILE A 236 -13.77 -9.98 -14.13
CA ILE A 236 -15.23 -10.06 -14.30
C ILE A 236 -15.81 -8.86 -13.56
N LEU A 237 -16.54 -7.99 -14.24
CA LEU A 237 -17.25 -6.88 -13.62
C LEU A 237 -18.71 -7.26 -13.40
N LYS A 238 -19.16 -7.16 -12.15
CA LYS A 238 -20.56 -7.30 -11.76
C LYS A 238 -21.20 -5.93 -11.59
N GLU A 239 -22.15 -5.62 -12.47
CA GLU A 239 -22.99 -4.42 -12.39
C GLU A 239 -24.46 -4.85 -12.35
N GLN A 240 -25.17 -4.57 -11.26
CA GLN A 240 -26.59 -4.90 -11.07
C GLN A 240 -26.92 -6.35 -11.46
N GLU A 241 -27.58 -6.58 -12.61
CA GLU A 241 -27.92 -7.90 -13.16
C GLU A 241 -26.91 -8.39 -14.22
N GLU A 242 -26.05 -7.51 -14.73
CA GLU A 242 -25.07 -7.84 -15.76
C GLU A 242 -23.76 -8.40 -15.17
N VAL A 243 -23.11 -9.28 -15.94
CA VAL A 243 -21.81 -9.87 -15.66
C VAL A 243 -21.00 -9.73 -16.94
N ILE A 244 -19.92 -8.96 -16.89
CA ILE A 244 -19.15 -8.61 -18.08
C ILE A 244 -17.70 -9.05 -17.86
N GLU A 245 -17.16 -9.85 -18.78
CA GLU A 245 -15.72 -10.07 -18.81
C GLU A 245 -15.01 -8.82 -19.33
N VAL A 246 -13.99 -8.39 -18.59
CA VAL A 246 -13.26 -7.15 -18.84
C VAL A 246 -11.80 -7.52 -19.07
N ASP A 247 -11.24 -7.06 -20.19
CA ASP A 247 -9.79 -7.10 -20.34
C ASP A 247 -9.13 -5.99 -19.49
N THR A 248 -7.80 -6.03 -19.41
CA THR A 248 -7.02 -5.05 -18.64
C THR A 248 -7.14 -3.62 -19.17
N GLU A 249 -7.35 -3.46 -20.49
CA GLU A 249 -7.45 -2.13 -21.12
C GLU A 249 -8.80 -1.48 -20.77
N LYS A 250 -9.89 -2.22 -20.93
CA LYS A 250 -11.24 -1.82 -20.58
C LYS A 250 -11.41 -1.65 -19.06
N TYR A 251 -10.78 -2.50 -18.24
CA TYR A 251 -10.68 -2.31 -16.78
C TYR A 251 -10.08 -0.93 -16.48
N THR A 252 -8.92 -0.66 -17.07
CA THR A 252 -8.21 0.59 -16.88
C THR A 252 -9.07 1.80 -17.26
N GLN A 253 -9.85 1.73 -18.35
CA GLN A 253 -10.75 2.80 -18.77
C GLN A 253 -11.94 3.01 -17.82
N ILE A 254 -12.63 1.94 -17.41
CA ILE A 254 -13.82 2.01 -16.54
C ILE A 254 -13.44 2.54 -15.16
N PHE A 255 -12.43 1.94 -14.53
CA PHE A 255 -12.11 2.25 -13.14
C PHE A 255 -11.38 3.59 -12.97
N ARG A 256 -10.60 4.04 -13.98
CA ARG A 256 -10.13 5.42 -14.02
C ARG A 256 -11.30 6.41 -13.98
N LYS A 257 -12.34 6.16 -14.78
CA LYS A 257 -13.50 7.03 -14.82
C LYS A 257 -14.21 7.09 -13.47
N GLU A 258 -14.32 5.99 -12.72
CA GLU A 258 -14.95 5.97 -11.40
C GLU A 258 -14.10 6.63 -10.30
N ILE A 259 -12.87 6.16 -10.07
CA ILE A 259 -12.01 6.61 -8.95
C ILE A 259 -11.74 8.11 -9.02
N PHE A 260 -11.52 8.63 -10.23
CA PHE A 260 -11.11 10.01 -10.43
C PHE A 260 -12.28 10.96 -10.67
N ASN A 261 -13.44 10.52 -11.18
CA ASN A 261 -14.62 11.38 -11.22
C ASN A 261 -15.25 11.54 -9.83
N ASP A 262 -15.38 10.48 -9.03
CA ASP A 262 -16.03 10.56 -7.71
C ASP A 262 -15.23 11.40 -6.71
N LYS A 263 -13.90 11.40 -6.82
CA LYS A 263 -13.02 12.26 -6.00
C LYS A 263 -12.74 13.62 -6.65
N GLY A 264 -13.25 13.86 -7.86
CA GLY A 264 -12.99 15.06 -8.65
C GLY A 264 -11.49 15.31 -8.86
N LEU A 265 -10.69 14.25 -8.99
CA LEU A 265 -9.24 14.31 -9.15
C LEU A 265 -8.81 14.13 -10.62
N LEU A 266 -9.71 13.64 -11.49
CA LEU A 266 -9.43 13.51 -12.92
C LEU A 266 -9.12 14.89 -13.52
N ASN A 267 -8.04 14.99 -14.29
CA ASN A 267 -7.54 16.23 -14.88
C ASN A 267 -7.06 17.29 -13.88
N LYS A 268 -6.91 16.94 -12.59
CA LYS A 268 -6.24 17.83 -11.64
C LYS A 268 -4.74 17.66 -11.72
N LYS A 269 -4.05 18.78 -11.59
CA LYS A 269 -2.61 18.85 -11.38
C LYS A 269 -2.37 18.88 -9.89
N VAL A 270 -1.47 18.06 -9.37
CA VAL A 270 -1.13 18.00 -7.95
C VAL A 270 0.37 18.18 -7.80
N VAL A 271 0.79 19.09 -6.94
CA VAL A 271 2.20 19.31 -6.62
C VAL A 271 2.42 19.05 -5.14
N PHE A 272 3.32 18.11 -4.83
CA PHE A 272 3.81 17.88 -3.48
C PHE A 272 5.13 18.62 -3.30
N THR A 273 5.26 19.39 -2.21
CA THR A 273 6.50 20.09 -1.85
C THR A 273 7.00 19.66 -0.47
N GLU A 274 8.29 19.83 -0.23
CA GLU A 274 8.88 19.55 1.08
C GLU A 274 8.30 20.46 2.16
N ASP A 275 8.33 21.78 1.91
CA ASP A 275 7.96 22.79 2.89
C ASP A 275 7.02 23.87 2.32
N GLN A 276 6.87 24.94 3.11
CA GLN A 276 6.00 26.07 2.78
C GLN A 276 6.63 27.01 1.75
N LEU A 277 7.92 27.31 1.84
CA LEU A 277 8.58 28.28 0.96
C LEU A 277 8.76 27.73 -0.46
N ALA A 278 9.09 26.43 -0.59
CA ALA A 278 9.07 25.74 -1.87
C ALA A 278 7.67 25.72 -2.50
N MET A 279 6.62 25.59 -1.68
CA MET A 279 5.24 25.68 -2.16
C MET A 279 4.92 27.08 -2.67
N ASP A 280 5.23 28.11 -1.88
CA ASP A 280 4.93 29.51 -2.21
C ASP A 280 5.71 29.94 -3.48
N PHE A 281 6.93 29.45 -3.66
CA PHE A 281 7.70 29.64 -4.90
C PHE A 281 6.97 29.19 -6.17
N LEU A 282 6.13 28.15 -6.09
CA LEU A 282 5.45 27.56 -7.24
C LEU A 282 3.97 28.00 -7.37
N LYS A 283 3.32 28.33 -6.26
CA LYS A 283 1.86 28.36 -6.14
C LYS A 283 1.15 29.31 -7.10
N ASP A 284 1.76 30.45 -7.41
CA ASP A 284 1.16 31.50 -8.23
C ASP A 284 1.50 31.40 -9.73
N LYS A 285 2.31 30.41 -10.13
CA LYS A 285 2.75 30.23 -11.52
C LYS A 285 2.08 29.07 -12.23
N VAL A 286 1.32 28.25 -11.51
CA VAL A 286 0.66 27.08 -12.09
C VAL A 286 -0.83 27.10 -11.79
N ASP A 287 -1.62 27.45 -12.80
CA ASP A 287 -3.08 27.50 -12.69
C ASP A 287 -3.68 26.11 -12.46
N SER A 288 -4.74 26.08 -11.65
CA SER A 288 -5.56 24.87 -11.39
C SER A 288 -4.77 23.69 -10.81
N VAL A 289 -3.73 23.98 -10.02
CA VAL A 289 -2.93 23.00 -9.28
C VAL A 289 -3.37 22.93 -7.82
N LEU A 290 -3.52 21.70 -7.30
CA LEU A 290 -3.59 21.44 -5.87
C LEU A 290 -2.18 21.27 -5.30
N PHE A 291 -1.77 22.20 -4.44
CA PHE A 291 -0.50 22.10 -3.72
C PHE A 291 -0.66 21.39 -2.38
N VAL A 292 0.29 20.51 -2.04
CA VAL A 292 0.29 19.73 -0.81
C VAL A 292 1.68 19.74 -0.18
N LYS A 293 1.81 20.36 0.99
CA LYS A 293 3.04 20.33 1.79
C LYS A 293 3.19 18.99 2.53
N THR A 294 4.35 18.37 2.43
CA THR A 294 4.65 17.04 3.04
C THR A 294 5.41 17.11 4.36
N ASN A 295 5.94 18.28 4.72
CA ASN A 295 6.74 18.55 5.92
C ASN A 295 8.07 17.77 5.91
N GLY A 296 8.83 17.94 4.83
CA GLY A 296 10.22 17.48 4.68
C GLY A 296 10.44 16.26 3.80
N GLU A 297 11.68 16.11 3.33
CA GLU A 297 12.21 15.06 2.45
C GLU A 297 11.67 13.66 2.76
N ALA A 298 11.76 13.22 4.02
CA ALA A 298 11.43 11.84 4.41
C ALA A 298 9.95 11.48 4.14
N ASN A 299 9.05 12.45 4.22
CA ASN A 299 7.64 12.23 3.91
C ASN A 299 7.37 12.34 2.41
N LEU A 300 8.02 13.29 1.72
CA LEU A 300 7.94 13.40 0.27
C LEU A 300 8.44 12.12 -0.41
N THR A 301 9.52 11.52 0.08
CA THR A 301 10.05 10.24 -0.40
C THR A 301 9.06 9.10 -0.24
N LYS A 302 8.28 9.05 0.86
CA LYS A 302 7.19 8.06 0.99
C LYS A 302 6.09 8.29 -0.05
N VAL A 303 5.76 9.54 -0.36
CA VAL A 303 4.78 9.87 -1.40
C VAL A 303 5.29 9.39 -2.77
N VAL A 304 6.54 9.67 -3.11
CA VAL A 304 7.18 9.17 -4.34
C VAL A 304 7.19 7.65 -4.40
N ASP A 305 7.50 6.96 -3.30
CA ASP A 305 7.44 5.50 -3.23
C ASP A 305 6.03 4.98 -3.49
N VAL A 306 5.01 5.60 -2.90
CA VAL A 306 3.60 5.26 -3.14
C VAL A 306 3.22 5.48 -4.61
N ILE A 307 3.63 6.60 -5.21
CA ILE A 307 3.42 6.91 -6.64
C ILE A 307 4.03 5.82 -7.52
N LYS A 308 5.29 5.46 -7.26
CA LYS A 308 6.02 4.40 -7.98
C LYS A 308 5.36 3.02 -7.81
N LEU A 309 4.82 2.74 -6.63
CA LEU A 309 4.17 1.47 -6.30
C LEU A 309 2.78 1.34 -6.93
N ALA A 310 2.01 2.43 -6.93
CA ALA A 310 0.72 2.54 -7.61
C ALA A 310 0.90 2.37 -9.13
N GLY A 311 1.97 2.94 -9.68
CA GLY A 311 2.34 2.82 -11.08
C GLY A 311 1.52 3.71 -12.01
N HIS A 312 1.96 3.82 -13.27
CA HIS A 312 1.32 4.67 -14.28
C HIS A 312 -0.14 4.33 -14.55
N ALA A 313 -0.54 3.05 -14.43
CA ALA A 313 -1.90 2.63 -14.76
C ALA A 313 -2.95 3.34 -13.89
N ILE A 314 -2.64 3.52 -12.60
CA ILE A 314 -3.46 4.20 -11.61
C ILE A 314 -3.39 5.72 -11.81
N LEU A 315 -2.21 6.30 -12.01
CA LEU A 315 -2.04 7.76 -12.02
C LEU A 315 -2.37 8.45 -13.35
N ASN A 316 -2.64 7.69 -14.41
CA ASN A 316 -2.89 8.25 -15.74
C ASN A 316 -4.18 9.10 -15.76
N GLY A 317 -4.03 10.40 -16.03
CA GLY A 317 -5.09 11.41 -15.94
C GLY A 317 -4.99 12.32 -14.71
N VAL A 318 -4.04 12.09 -13.81
CA VAL A 318 -3.62 13.04 -12.75
C VAL A 318 -2.17 13.41 -12.98
N ASN A 319 -1.90 14.69 -13.17
CA ASN A 319 -0.53 15.15 -13.37
C ASN A 319 0.08 15.46 -12.00
N ILE A 320 0.87 14.53 -11.49
CA ILE A 320 1.52 14.64 -10.18
C ILE A 320 2.98 15.02 -10.36
N LYS A 321 3.41 16.04 -9.61
CA LYS A 321 4.83 16.36 -9.41
C LYS A 321 5.17 16.37 -7.92
N CYS A 322 6.34 15.85 -7.59
CA CYS A 322 6.98 15.97 -6.30
C CYS A 322 8.21 16.84 -6.49
N VAL A 323 8.25 17.98 -5.80
CA VAL A 323 9.34 18.95 -5.92
C VAL A 323 10.15 18.93 -4.63
N TYR A 324 11.42 18.55 -4.78
CA TYR A 324 12.42 18.56 -3.72
C TYR A 324 13.24 19.85 -3.75
N ASP A 325 13.83 20.16 -2.61
CA ASP A 325 14.83 21.20 -2.47
C ASP A 325 16.12 20.84 -3.22
N GLY A 326 16.88 21.85 -3.63
CA GLY A 326 18.08 21.68 -4.46
C GLY A 326 19.21 20.90 -3.80
N ASP A 327 19.23 20.83 -2.47
CA ASP A 327 20.22 20.06 -1.70
C ASP A 327 20.09 18.55 -1.96
N GLN A 328 18.93 18.08 -2.42
CA GLN A 328 18.66 16.69 -2.78
C GLN A 328 19.11 16.30 -4.18
N ARG A 329 19.59 17.25 -5.01
CA ARG A 329 19.99 17.01 -6.41
C ARG A 329 21.01 15.88 -6.58
N SER A 330 21.86 15.64 -5.57
CA SER A 330 22.86 14.57 -5.59
C SER A 330 22.30 13.19 -5.19
N LYS A 331 21.13 13.13 -4.54
CA LYS A 331 20.51 11.91 -4.01
C LYS A 331 19.30 11.46 -4.83
N ILE A 332 18.68 12.37 -5.57
CA ILE A 332 17.40 12.15 -6.25
C ILE A 332 17.60 12.29 -7.76
N GLU A 333 17.08 11.31 -8.50
CA GLU A 333 17.04 11.34 -9.95
C GLU A 333 15.71 11.97 -10.42
N GLU A 334 15.80 13.13 -11.05
CA GLU A 334 14.66 13.81 -11.67
C GLU A 334 14.03 12.92 -12.76
N ASN A 335 12.71 12.91 -12.82
CA ASN A 335 11.93 12.13 -13.78
C ASN A 335 10.57 12.80 -14.00
N GLU A 336 9.67 12.14 -14.72
CA GLU A 336 8.36 12.72 -15.05
C GLU A 336 7.51 13.13 -13.83
N TRP A 337 7.72 12.54 -12.64
CA TRP A 337 7.00 12.90 -11.41
C TRP A 337 7.86 13.64 -10.41
N VAL A 338 9.17 13.75 -10.62
CA VAL A 338 10.11 14.27 -9.63
C VAL A 338 10.93 15.38 -10.24
N SER A 339 10.88 16.55 -9.61
CA SER A 339 11.68 17.71 -9.98
C SER A 339 12.44 18.23 -8.76
N VAL A 340 13.54 18.93 -9.01
CA VAL A 340 14.37 19.52 -7.96
C VAL A 340 14.50 21.01 -8.23
N LEU A 341 14.32 21.85 -7.20
CA LEU A 341 14.43 23.30 -7.32
C LEU A 341 15.79 23.73 -7.92
N PRO A 342 15.84 24.85 -8.66
CA PRO A 342 17.05 25.30 -9.35
C PRO A 342 18.12 25.84 -8.39
N PHE A 343 17.79 25.95 -7.10
CA PHE A 343 18.62 26.44 -6.01
C PHE A 343 18.44 25.53 -4.78
N LEU A 344 19.35 25.63 -3.81
CA LEU A 344 19.41 24.73 -2.65
C LEU A 344 18.11 24.77 -1.83
N ASN A 345 17.69 25.96 -1.39
CA ASN A 345 16.36 26.26 -0.86
C ASN A 345 16.14 27.79 -0.99
N VAL A 346 14.94 28.26 -0.68
CA VAL A 346 14.58 29.68 -0.85
C VAL A 346 15.47 30.59 -0.01
N GLU A 347 15.74 30.21 1.24
CA GLU A 347 16.56 30.99 2.16
C GLU A 347 18.03 31.10 1.70
N GLU A 348 18.67 29.98 1.34
CA GLU A 348 20.06 29.96 0.87
C GLU A 348 20.21 30.73 -0.43
N GLU A 349 19.24 30.63 -1.34
CA GLU A 349 19.29 31.40 -2.58
C GLU A 349 19.27 32.90 -2.28
N ILE A 350 18.41 33.35 -1.37
CA ILE A 350 18.35 34.76 -0.97
C ILE A 350 19.66 35.22 -0.33
N PHE A 351 20.28 34.40 0.51
CA PHE A 351 21.58 34.73 1.09
C PHE A 351 22.68 34.80 0.04
N ARG A 352 22.71 33.86 -0.91
CA ARG A 352 23.64 33.90 -2.04
C ARG A 352 23.48 35.19 -2.84
N LEU A 353 22.25 35.57 -3.17
CA LEU A 353 21.98 36.81 -3.91
C LEU A 353 22.39 38.05 -3.12
N PHE A 354 22.22 38.02 -1.80
CA PHE A 354 22.65 39.10 -0.92
C PHE A 354 24.17 39.25 -0.90
N GLU A 355 24.90 38.14 -0.82
CA GLU A 355 26.37 38.09 -0.84
C GLU A 355 26.95 38.51 -2.21
N GLU A 356 26.26 38.18 -3.30
CA GLU A 356 26.64 38.54 -4.67
C GLU A 356 26.32 40.00 -5.05
N GLU A 357 25.80 40.79 -4.10
CA GLU A 357 25.37 42.17 -4.32
C GLU A 357 24.33 42.33 -5.42
N ASP A 358 23.37 41.41 -5.47
CA ASP A 358 22.27 41.45 -6.42
C ASP A 358 21.48 42.79 -6.31
N PRO A 359 21.06 43.39 -7.46
CA PRO A 359 20.37 44.68 -7.47
C PRO A 359 19.12 44.75 -6.60
N TYR A 360 18.48 43.62 -6.30
CA TYR A 360 17.34 43.57 -5.38
C TYR A 360 17.66 44.09 -3.98
N PHE A 361 18.93 44.05 -3.58
CA PHE A 361 19.43 44.49 -2.27
C PHE A 361 20.22 45.80 -2.34
N SER A 362 20.13 46.57 -3.43
CA SER A 362 20.97 47.76 -3.64
C SER A 362 20.63 48.93 -2.71
N GLU A 363 19.44 48.94 -2.12
CA GLU A 363 18.95 50.04 -1.26
C GLU A 363 19.43 49.93 0.21
N ILE A 364 20.14 48.86 0.56
CA ILE A 364 20.54 48.57 1.94
C ILE A 364 21.82 49.33 2.30
N GLU A 365 21.79 50.04 3.43
CA GLU A 365 22.94 50.80 3.88
C GLU A 365 24.12 49.89 4.27
N THR A 366 25.36 50.39 4.14
CA THR A 366 26.58 49.61 4.41
C THR A 366 26.62 49.01 5.83
N LEU A 367 26.11 49.74 6.82
CA LEU A 367 26.09 49.28 8.21
C LEU A 367 25.08 48.15 8.42
N GLU A 368 23.88 48.26 7.85
CA GLU A 368 22.84 47.22 7.89
C GLU A 368 23.30 45.97 7.13
N ARG A 369 23.97 46.17 5.99
CA ARG A 369 24.56 45.09 5.20
C ARG A 369 25.56 44.27 6.02
N TYR A 370 26.43 44.94 6.78
CA TYR A 370 27.37 44.26 7.67
C TYR A 370 26.65 43.44 8.76
N GLN A 371 25.58 43.98 9.35
CA GLN A 371 24.80 43.27 10.37
C GLN A 371 24.10 42.02 9.80
N ILE A 372 23.56 42.12 8.58
CA ILE A 372 22.96 40.99 7.88
C ILE A 372 24.01 39.90 7.60
N LEU A 373 25.17 40.26 7.07
CA LEU A 373 26.24 39.29 6.80
C LEU A 373 26.75 38.60 8.06
N SER A 374 26.84 39.33 9.18
CA SER A 374 27.16 38.73 10.49
C SER A 374 26.10 37.72 10.89
N THR A 375 24.82 38.10 10.77
CA THR A 375 23.67 37.25 11.10
C THR A 375 23.66 35.96 10.28
N ILE A 376 23.82 36.06 8.96
CA ILE A 376 23.85 34.89 8.04
C ILE A 376 24.98 33.92 8.43
N ARG A 377 26.10 34.42 8.94
CA ARG A 377 27.26 33.60 9.33
C ARG A 377 27.15 32.99 10.73
N GLU A 378 26.38 33.61 11.61
CA GLU A 378 26.35 33.29 13.04
C GLU A 378 25.07 32.58 13.49
N GLU A 379 23.95 32.76 12.78
CA GLU A 379 22.65 32.19 13.13
C GLU A 379 22.27 30.97 12.27
N GLU A 380 21.31 30.17 12.76
CA GLU A 380 20.63 29.14 11.98
C GLU A 380 19.87 29.77 10.80
N ILE A 381 19.81 29.05 9.69
CA ILE A 381 19.40 29.61 8.39
C ILE A 381 18.00 30.26 8.42
N HIS A 382 17.04 29.61 9.08
CA HIS A 382 15.66 30.10 9.15
C HIS A 382 15.53 31.36 10.03
N ASP A 383 16.35 31.49 11.08
CA ASP A 383 16.34 32.65 11.97
C ASP A 383 17.01 33.84 11.29
N ALA A 384 18.14 33.60 10.60
CA ALA A 384 18.80 34.58 9.76
C ALA A 384 17.85 35.10 8.66
N TYR A 385 17.03 34.22 8.06
CA TYR A 385 16.12 34.60 6.98
C TYR A 385 14.98 35.47 7.50
N ARG A 386 14.41 35.14 8.67
CA ARG A 386 13.41 35.99 9.33
C ARG A 386 13.96 37.37 9.64
N ARG A 387 15.19 37.44 10.16
CA ARG A 387 15.84 38.71 10.49
C ARG A 387 16.12 39.54 9.25
N LEU A 388 16.57 38.91 8.16
CA LEU A 388 16.72 39.55 6.86
C LEU A 388 15.40 40.16 6.39
N LYS A 389 14.30 39.39 6.41
CA LYS A 389 12.96 39.91 6.04
C LYS A 389 12.57 41.15 6.83
N CYS A 390 12.81 41.14 8.15
CA CYS A 390 12.53 42.27 9.01
C CYS A 390 13.35 43.51 8.62
N ILE A 391 14.63 43.35 8.29
CA ILE A 391 15.50 44.47 7.90
C ILE A 391 15.09 45.02 6.54
N LEU A 392 14.79 44.13 5.58
CA LEU A 392 14.33 44.53 4.25
C LEU A 392 12.93 45.14 4.26
N ASN A 393 12.18 44.96 5.35
CA ASN A 393 10.75 45.27 5.44
C ASN A 393 9.97 44.65 4.26
N LYS A 394 10.31 43.40 3.91
CA LYS A 394 9.71 42.61 2.84
C LYS A 394 9.01 41.38 3.41
N ASN A 395 7.88 41.02 2.82
CA ASN A 395 7.22 39.75 3.14
C ASN A 395 7.72 38.61 2.23
N ASP A 396 7.28 37.38 2.51
CA ASP A 396 7.65 36.21 1.72
C ASP A 396 7.17 36.35 0.26
N ASP A 397 5.99 36.91 0.02
CA ASP A 397 5.42 37.08 -1.34
C ASP A 397 6.31 37.95 -2.24
N GLU A 398 6.84 39.06 -1.71
CA GLU A 398 7.73 39.97 -2.45
C GLU A 398 9.07 39.32 -2.80
N ILE A 399 9.62 38.54 -1.87
CA ILE A 399 10.88 37.82 -2.03
C ILE A 399 10.71 36.68 -3.03
N VAL A 400 9.65 35.88 -2.85
CA VAL A 400 9.29 34.79 -3.75
C VAL A 400 9.02 35.31 -5.15
N SER A 401 8.28 36.41 -5.31
CA SER A 401 8.02 37.02 -6.62
C SER A 401 9.31 37.39 -7.33
N TYR A 402 10.30 37.91 -6.60
CA TYR A 402 11.60 38.23 -7.16
C TYR A 402 12.37 36.98 -7.62
N LEU A 403 12.42 35.95 -6.78
CA LEU A 403 13.05 34.68 -7.14
C LEU A 403 12.38 34.03 -8.35
N GLN A 404 11.05 34.12 -8.45
CA GLN A 404 10.31 33.60 -9.58
C GLN A 404 10.70 34.28 -10.90
N GLU A 405 10.86 35.61 -10.91
CA GLU A 405 11.34 36.32 -12.10
C GLU A 405 12.77 35.94 -12.45
N LYS A 406 13.64 35.81 -11.44
CA LYS A 406 15.04 35.41 -11.65
C LYS A 406 15.18 34.00 -12.21
N HIS A 407 14.32 33.07 -11.77
CA HIS A 407 14.32 31.67 -12.16
C HIS A 407 13.21 31.33 -13.16
N LYS A 408 12.75 32.33 -13.92
CA LYS A 408 11.61 32.20 -14.84
C LYS A 408 11.77 31.06 -15.85
N GLY A 409 12.96 30.85 -16.40
CA GLY A 409 13.22 29.77 -17.35
C GLY A 409 12.91 28.39 -16.75
N TRP A 410 13.36 28.13 -15.53
CA TRP A 410 13.07 26.87 -14.84
C TRP A 410 11.58 26.71 -14.52
N ILE A 411 10.91 27.81 -14.12
CA ILE A 411 9.46 27.80 -13.86
C ILE A 411 8.69 27.50 -15.15
N ASP A 412 9.05 28.13 -16.26
CA ASP A 412 8.41 27.91 -17.56
C ASP A 412 8.57 26.45 -18.00
N ASP A 413 9.75 25.85 -17.81
CA ASP A 413 10.02 24.43 -18.08
C ASP A 413 9.21 23.51 -17.15
N PHE A 414 9.16 23.82 -15.85
CA PHE A 414 8.37 23.08 -14.87
C PHE A 414 6.87 23.12 -15.22
N VAL A 415 6.34 24.29 -15.58
CA VAL A 415 4.94 24.47 -16.03
C VAL A 415 4.68 23.74 -17.34
N ALA A 416 5.62 23.77 -18.28
CA ALA A 416 5.52 23.04 -19.54
C ALA A 416 5.45 21.53 -19.32
N SER A 417 6.16 21.01 -18.31
CA SER A 417 6.15 19.59 -17.94
C SER A 417 4.79 19.07 -17.44
N PHE A 418 3.80 19.96 -17.25
CA PHE A 418 2.40 19.58 -16.99
C PHE A 418 1.52 19.41 -18.25
N LYS A 419 2.00 19.87 -19.41
CA LYS A 419 1.24 19.92 -20.68
C LYS A 419 1.56 18.74 -21.61
N GLU A 420 2.67 18.05 -21.35
CA GLU A 420 3.02 16.75 -21.92
C GLU A 420 2.32 15.63 -21.14
#